data_AF-A0A3M8CEP8-F1
#
_entry.id   AF-A0A3M8CEP8-F1
#
_cell.length_a   1.000
_cell.length_b   1.000
_cell.length_c   1.000
_cell.angle_alpha   90.00
_cell.angle_beta   90.00
_cell.angle_gamma   90.00
#
_symmetry.space_group_name_H-M   'P 1'
#
loop_
_entity.id
_entity.type
_entity.pdbx_description
1 polymer ?
#
loop_
_entity_poly.entity_id
_entity_poly.type
_entity_poly.pdbx_seq_one_letter_code
_entity_poly.pdbx_strand_id
1 'polypeptide(L)'
;MRKGWQWMLLAMIGPLLISGCEPTQILDETTLITVMGFDVLEDNRIRATASAPVVSSLVSQKEQVVSATDTTLNGIMNKLDLQLDRRPKLGQLRIALYSKEMAKKGMIEFVGVMDRVEVGLRPYLGIVDGKSYDLVQADYPTQGNIGLYLYYTIYKNVRGEQLPSSTLHEFMRDYYSEGNDPYLPFIERKGNDINIKGVALFKGDQYVDWVKPEQAFYIKLVRDQFRAGFFQLSIPTAGLGIQDQRKSNKQETSPIALETINSKKNIKLVSQHPPPLTFP
;
A
#
# COMPACT_ATOMS: atom_id res chain seq x y z
N MET A 1 38.68 26.30 47.54
CA MET A 1 38.32 24.87 47.36
C MET A 1 36.81 24.57 47.41
N ARG A 2 35.97 25.25 48.21
CA ARG A 2 34.52 24.92 48.32
C ARG A 2 33.64 25.24 47.09
N LYS A 3 33.98 26.25 46.26
CA LYS A 3 33.17 26.60 45.08
C LYS A 3 33.24 25.56 43.96
N GLY A 4 34.40 24.96 43.70
CA GLY A 4 34.57 23.94 42.65
C GLY A 4 33.73 22.67 42.89
N TRP A 5 33.57 22.28 44.16
CA TRP A 5 32.74 21.13 44.55
C TRP A 5 31.26 21.34 44.22
N GLN A 6 30.75 22.57 44.36
CA GLN A 6 29.34 22.89 44.07
C GLN A 6 29.03 22.78 42.57
N TRP A 7 29.93 23.22 41.70
CA TRP A 7 29.79 23.05 40.24
C TRP A 7 29.90 21.57 39.82
N MET A 8 30.73 20.80 40.51
CA MET A 8 30.91 19.37 40.25
C MET A 8 29.66 18.55 40.67
N LEU A 9 29.02 18.89 41.79
CA LEU A 9 27.73 18.29 42.18
C LEU A 9 26.58 18.67 41.24
N LEU A 10 26.53 19.92 40.76
CA LEU A 10 25.50 20.36 39.82
C LEU A 10 25.63 19.67 38.46
N ALA A 11 26.87 19.44 38.00
CA ALA A 11 27.16 18.70 36.76
C ALA A 11 26.79 17.20 36.85
N MET A 12 26.82 16.62 38.05
CA MET A 12 26.47 15.21 38.27
C MET A 12 24.95 14.97 38.42
N ILE A 13 24.18 16.01 38.74
CA ILE A 13 22.70 15.96 38.84
C ILE A 13 22.02 16.01 37.46
N GLY A 14 22.64 16.67 36.48
CA GLY A 14 22.10 16.79 35.12
C GLY A 14 21.79 15.44 34.44
N PRO A 15 22.72 14.46 34.44
CA PRO A 15 22.48 13.15 33.83
C PRO A 15 21.38 12.32 34.49
N LEU A 16 21.15 12.49 35.81
CA LEU A 16 20.10 11.73 36.52
C LEU A 16 18.69 12.22 36.19
N LEU A 17 18.53 13.47 35.74
CA LEU A 17 17.23 14.01 35.34
C LEU A 17 16.85 13.65 33.90
N ILE A 18 17.76 13.01 33.15
CA ILE A 18 17.54 12.59 31.74
C ILE A 18 17.27 11.08 31.65
N SER A 19 17.21 10.35 32.76
CA SER A 19 16.77 8.95 32.75
C SER A 19 15.25 8.88 32.51
N GLY A 20 14.85 8.95 31.25
CA GLY A 20 13.50 8.60 30.81
C GLY A 20 13.32 7.10 30.97
N CYS A 21 12.26 6.70 31.67
CA CYS A 21 11.82 5.30 31.71
C CYS A 21 10.96 5.08 30.45
N GLU A 22 11.56 4.50 29.41
CA GLU A 22 10.80 4.03 28.25
C GLU A 22 10.08 2.74 28.66
N PRO A 23 8.74 2.66 28.55
CA PRO A 23 8.01 1.43 28.83
C PRO A 23 8.48 0.32 27.87
N THR A 24 9.06 -0.74 28.40
CA THR A 24 9.48 -1.88 27.58
C THR A 24 8.25 -2.62 27.06
N GLN A 25 8.08 -2.71 25.74
CA GLN A 25 7.08 -3.59 25.12
C GLN A 25 7.71 -4.95 24.86
N ILE A 26 7.13 -6.00 25.45
CA ILE A 26 7.60 -7.37 25.28
C ILE A 26 6.93 -7.96 24.04
N LEU A 27 7.74 -8.50 23.13
CA LEU A 27 7.27 -9.10 21.88
C LEU A 27 6.25 -10.23 22.13
N ASP A 28 6.45 -11.00 23.21
CA ASP A 28 5.61 -12.13 23.59
C ASP A 28 4.21 -11.73 24.12
N GLU A 29 3.97 -10.44 24.36
CA GLU A 29 2.67 -9.88 24.80
C GLU A 29 1.95 -9.10 23.69
N THR A 30 2.48 -9.14 22.45
CA THR A 30 2.01 -8.31 21.34
C THR A 30 1.56 -9.15 20.14
N THR A 31 0.36 -8.90 19.65
CA THR A 31 -0.10 -9.42 18.36
C THR A 31 0.29 -8.46 17.24
N LEU A 32 1.20 -8.90 16.37
CA LEU A 32 1.73 -8.11 15.26
C LEU A 32 0.88 -8.27 14.01
N ILE A 33 0.00 -7.30 13.75
CA ILE A 33 -0.86 -7.31 12.57
C ILE A 33 -0.01 -7.10 11.31
N THR A 34 -0.10 -8.01 10.32
CA THR A 34 0.64 -7.89 9.06
C THR A 34 -0.22 -7.35 7.91
N VAL A 35 -1.52 -7.62 7.94
CA VAL A 35 -2.51 -7.04 7.01
C VAL A 35 -3.77 -6.61 7.76
N MET A 36 -4.36 -5.52 7.29
CA MET A 36 -5.66 -5.05 7.74
C MET A 36 -6.52 -4.65 6.54
N GLY A 37 -7.72 -5.20 6.44
CA GLY A 37 -8.72 -4.87 5.43
C GLY A 37 -9.87 -4.05 6.01
N PHE A 38 -10.28 -3.00 5.32
CA PHE A 38 -11.36 -2.10 5.73
C PHE A 38 -12.54 -2.14 4.76
N ASP A 39 -13.73 -2.32 5.30
CA ASP A 39 -15.00 -2.23 4.59
C ASP A 39 -15.92 -1.20 5.25
N VAL A 40 -16.58 -0.39 4.43
CA VAL A 40 -17.73 0.41 4.88
C VAL A 40 -18.99 -0.46 4.94
N LEU A 41 -19.77 -0.36 6.01
CA LEU A 41 -21.05 -1.03 6.19
C LEU A 41 -22.23 -0.10 5.84
N GLU A 42 -23.43 -0.66 5.77
CA GLU A 42 -24.66 0.08 5.43
C GLU A 42 -24.98 1.20 6.42
N ASP A 43 -24.63 1.03 7.69
CA ASP A 43 -24.82 2.01 8.77
C ASP A 43 -23.66 3.02 8.90
N ASN A 44 -22.81 3.13 7.86
CA ASN A 44 -21.60 3.95 7.81
C ASN A 44 -20.53 3.61 8.86
N ARG A 45 -20.64 2.50 9.60
CA ARG A 45 -19.52 2.00 10.39
C ARG A 45 -18.49 1.33 9.50
N ILE A 46 -17.27 1.25 9.99
CA ILE A 46 -16.16 0.57 9.34
C ILE A 46 -15.93 -0.77 10.03
N ARG A 47 -15.92 -1.83 9.23
CA ARG A 47 -15.41 -3.14 9.65
C ARG A 47 -13.94 -3.22 9.27
N ALA A 48 -13.10 -3.53 10.23
CA ALA A 48 -11.73 -3.93 9.96
C ALA A 48 -11.54 -5.42 10.20
N THR A 49 -10.80 -6.05 9.31
CA THR A 49 -10.41 -7.46 9.33
C THR A 49 -8.90 -7.51 9.39
N ALA A 50 -8.32 -8.01 10.48
CA ALA A 50 -6.88 -8.08 10.66
C ALA A 50 -6.42 -9.54 10.63
N SER A 51 -5.28 -9.79 9.98
CA SER A 51 -4.56 -11.07 10.08
C SER A 51 -3.21 -10.85 10.75
N ALA A 52 -2.89 -11.73 11.69
CA ALA A 52 -1.63 -11.77 12.40
C ALA A 52 -1.10 -13.22 12.48
N PRO A 53 0.23 -13.43 12.39
CA PRO A 53 0.81 -14.75 12.60
C PRO A 53 0.70 -15.16 14.07
N VAL A 54 0.26 -16.39 14.33
CA VAL A 54 0.30 -16.95 15.69
C VAL A 54 1.74 -17.35 16.02
N VAL A 55 2.36 -16.65 16.97
CA VAL A 55 3.67 -17.01 17.51
C VAL A 55 3.46 -17.99 18.67
N SER A 56 3.58 -19.29 18.38
CA SER A 56 3.53 -20.36 19.37
C SER A 56 4.50 -21.49 19.00
N SER A 57 5.20 -22.03 19.98
CA SER A 57 6.08 -23.20 19.83
C SER A 57 5.30 -24.52 19.66
N LEU A 58 3.99 -24.52 19.89
CA LEU A 58 3.13 -25.70 19.92
C LEU A 58 2.28 -25.90 18.66
N VAL A 59 2.17 -24.90 17.79
CA VAL A 59 1.26 -24.92 16.64
C VAL A 59 2.04 -24.54 15.37
N SER A 60 1.89 -25.33 14.31
CA SER A 60 2.44 -25.01 12.99
C SER A 60 1.84 -23.70 12.46
N GLN A 61 2.69 -22.79 11.98
CA GLN A 61 2.42 -21.41 11.53
C GLN A 61 1.00 -21.20 10.98
N LYS A 62 0.05 -20.88 11.87
CA LYS A 62 -1.33 -20.59 11.53
C LYS A 62 -1.56 -19.09 11.65
N GLU A 63 -2.29 -18.52 10.71
CA GLU A 63 -2.76 -17.14 10.83
C GLU A 63 -3.99 -17.08 11.75
N GLN A 64 -4.04 -16.05 12.57
CA GLN A 64 -5.23 -15.67 13.30
C GLN A 64 -5.86 -14.48 12.59
N VAL A 65 -7.10 -14.68 12.10
CA VAL A 65 -7.91 -13.62 11.53
C VAL A 65 -8.97 -13.20 12.52
N VAL A 66 -9.04 -11.89 12.79
CA VAL A 66 -10.02 -11.27 13.70
C VAL A 66 -10.70 -10.09 13.03
N SER A 67 -11.90 -9.75 13.49
CA SER A 67 -12.69 -8.65 12.92
C SER A 67 -13.42 -7.86 13.98
N ALA A 68 -13.39 -6.55 13.83
CA ALA A 68 -14.13 -5.62 14.67
C ALA A 68 -14.82 -4.55 13.83
N THR A 69 -15.86 -3.92 14.38
CA THR A 69 -16.63 -2.87 13.71
C THR A 69 -16.79 -1.67 14.64
N ASP A 70 -16.44 -0.49 14.16
CA ASP A 70 -16.59 0.77 14.88
C ASP A 70 -16.63 1.96 13.89
N THR A 71 -16.80 3.18 14.37
CA THR A 71 -16.71 4.39 13.54
C THR A 71 -15.27 4.90 13.40
N THR A 72 -14.39 4.56 14.34
CA THR A 72 -12.99 5.03 14.35
C THR A 72 -11.99 3.88 14.39
N LEU A 73 -10.79 4.09 13.84
CA LEU A 73 -9.70 3.10 13.93
C LEU A 73 -9.36 2.77 15.40
N ASN A 74 -9.37 3.75 16.29
CA ASN A 74 -9.11 3.52 17.72
C ASN A 74 -10.18 2.65 18.37
N GLY A 75 -11.47 2.87 18.06
CA GLY A 75 -12.56 2.03 18.55
C GLY A 75 -12.47 0.60 18.02
N ILE A 76 -12.08 0.45 16.74
CA ILE A 76 -11.78 -0.86 16.14
C ILE A 76 -10.65 -1.55 16.90
N MET A 77 -9.53 -0.87 17.13
CA MET A 77 -8.36 -1.43 17.82
C MET A 77 -8.69 -1.86 19.26
N ASN A 78 -9.48 -1.06 20.00
CA ASN A 78 -9.95 -1.42 21.34
C ASN A 78 -10.81 -2.70 21.33
N LYS A 79 -11.66 -2.87 20.30
CA LYS A 79 -12.50 -4.08 20.16
C LYS A 79 -11.68 -5.30 19.76
N LEU A 80 -10.65 -5.14 18.93
CA LEU A 80 -9.72 -6.21 18.60
C LEU A 80 -8.91 -6.65 19.83
N ASP A 81 -8.52 -5.71 20.69
CA ASP A 81 -7.81 -5.98 21.95
C ASP A 81 -8.63 -6.90 22.88
N LEU A 82 -9.96 -6.78 22.88
CA LEU A 82 -10.85 -7.67 23.64
C LEU A 82 -11.00 -9.08 23.04
N GLN A 83 -10.66 -9.27 21.77
CA GLN A 83 -10.78 -10.56 21.06
C GLN A 83 -9.47 -11.35 21.03
N LEU A 84 -8.34 -10.69 21.29
CA LEU A 84 -7.01 -11.27 21.21
C LEU A 84 -6.49 -11.55 22.62
N ASP A 85 -5.63 -12.56 22.75
CA ASP A 85 -4.94 -12.89 24.00
C ASP A 85 -3.76 -11.95 24.29
N ARG A 86 -3.39 -11.12 23.31
CA ARG A 86 -2.27 -10.18 23.32
C ARG A 86 -2.66 -8.88 22.65
N ARG A 87 -2.01 -7.77 23.05
CA ARG A 87 -2.36 -6.43 22.56
C ARG A 87 -2.08 -6.30 21.07
N PRO A 88 -3.06 -5.92 20.22
CA PRO A 88 -2.83 -5.71 18.80
C PRO A 88 -2.02 -4.43 18.55
N LYS A 89 -0.98 -4.55 17.73
CA LYS A 89 -0.15 -3.42 17.31
C LYS A 89 -0.01 -3.39 15.79
N LEU A 90 0.02 -2.18 15.25
CA LEU A 90 0.15 -1.92 13.81
C LEU A 90 1.59 -1.67 13.35
N GLY A 91 2.58 -1.69 14.26
CA GLY A 91 3.99 -1.41 13.92
C GLY A 91 4.64 -2.40 12.95
N GLN A 92 3.97 -3.52 12.66
CA GLN A 92 4.39 -4.51 11.66
C GLN A 92 3.42 -4.61 10.48
N LEU A 93 2.47 -3.67 10.36
CA LEU A 93 1.54 -3.63 9.24
C LEU A 93 2.34 -3.49 7.94
N ARG A 94 2.13 -4.43 7.02
CA ARG A 94 2.81 -4.45 5.71
C ARG A 94 1.90 -3.96 4.60
N ILE A 95 0.60 -4.22 4.73
CA ILE A 95 -0.39 -3.78 3.76
C ILE A 95 -1.73 -3.43 4.44
N ALA A 96 -2.31 -2.31 4.04
CA ALA A 96 -3.70 -1.97 4.33
C ALA A 96 -4.54 -2.07 3.06
N LEU A 97 -5.64 -2.79 3.15
CA LEU A 97 -6.56 -3.04 2.06
C LEU A 97 -7.86 -2.28 2.30
N TYR A 98 -8.38 -1.64 1.27
CA TYR A 98 -9.66 -0.94 1.32
C TYR A 98 -10.60 -1.56 0.29
N SER A 99 -11.84 -1.82 0.67
CA SER A 99 -12.84 -2.26 -0.31
C SER A 99 -13.08 -1.20 -1.36
N LYS A 100 -13.38 -1.63 -2.58
CA LYS A 100 -13.78 -0.72 -3.67
C LYS A 100 -14.94 0.20 -3.24
N GLU A 101 -15.88 -0.31 -2.46
CA GLU A 101 -17.01 0.50 -1.97
C GLU A 101 -16.58 1.60 -0.99
N MET A 102 -15.67 1.29 -0.07
CA MET A 102 -15.11 2.29 0.83
C MET A 102 -14.31 3.34 0.04
N ALA A 103 -13.48 2.89 -0.90
CA ALA A 103 -12.66 3.77 -1.72
C ALA A 103 -13.49 4.73 -2.58
N LYS A 104 -14.68 4.32 -3.04
CA LYS A 104 -15.61 5.21 -3.76
C LYS A 104 -16.18 6.34 -2.89
N LYS A 105 -16.35 6.11 -1.59
CA LYS A 105 -16.86 7.13 -0.66
C LYS A 105 -15.77 8.12 -0.24
N GLY A 106 -14.50 7.73 -0.35
CA GLY A 106 -13.34 8.47 0.15
C GLY A 106 -12.64 7.68 1.25
N MET A 107 -11.33 7.87 1.36
CA MET A 107 -10.48 7.13 2.29
C MET A 107 -9.67 8.03 3.21
N ILE A 108 -9.62 9.34 2.97
CA ILE A 108 -8.66 10.21 3.65
C ILE A 108 -8.84 10.24 5.16
N GLU A 109 -10.09 10.22 5.63
CA GLU A 109 -10.40 10.21 7.07
C GLU A 109 -9.79 8.99 7.77
N PHE A 110 -9.74 7.85 7.07
CA PHE A 110 -9.26 6.60 7.65
C PHE A 110 -7.75 6.43 7.46
N VAL A 111 -7.25 6.70 6.24
CA VAL A 111 -5.82 6.67 5.91
C VAL A 111 -5.04 7.69 6.74
N GLY A 112 -5.60 8.89 6.94
CA GLY A 112 -4.99 9.96 7.71
C GLY A 112 -4.93 9.70 9.21
N VAL A 113 -5.69 8.74 9.74
CA VAL A 113 -5.53 8.27 11.13
C VAL A 113 -4.36 7.29 11.21
N MET A 114 -4.18 6.40 10.23
CA MET A 114 -3.03 5.48 10.21
C MET A 114 -1.68 6.21 10.16
N ASP A 115 -1.61 7.35 9.48
CA ASP A 115 -0.40 8.20 9.44
C ASP A 115 0.00 8.75 10.82
N ARG A 116 -0.97 8.91 11.73
CA ARG A 116 -0.77 9.45 13.09
C ARG A 116 -0.57 8.37 14.16
N VAL A 117 -0.79 7.11 13.81
CA VAL A 117 -0.61 5.96 14.69
C VAL A 117 0.77 5.34 14.41
N GLU A 118 1.29 4.54 15.34
CA GLU A 118 2.57 3.80 15.21
C GLU A 118 2.52 2.68 14.15
N VAL A 119 1.99 2.94 12.96
CA VAL A 119 1.99 2.04 11.80
C VAL A 119 3.29 2.16 11.00
N GLY A 120 3.94 3.33 11.10
CA GLY A 120 5.03 3.73 10.22
C GLY A 120 4.54 4.10 8.82
N LEU A 121 5.40 4.77 8.05
CA LEU A 121 5.05 5.35 6.75
C LEU A 121 5.18 4.39 5.55
N ARG A 122 5.63 3.15 5.80
CA ARG A 122 6.01 2.17 4.78
C ARG A 122 4.98 1.10 4.38
N PRO A 123 3.85 0.87 5.09
CA PRO A 123 2.86 -0.08 4.60
C PRO A 123 2.41 0.28 3.19
N TYR A 124 2.23 -0.72 2.33
CA TYR A 124 1.53 -0.52 1.06
C TYR A 124 0.04 -0.34 1.32
N LEU A 125 -0.62 0.44 0.48
CA LEU A 125 -2.07 0.53 0.44
C LEU A 125 -2.57 -0.18 -0.83
N GLY A 126 -3.77 -0.76 -0.79
CA GLY A 126 -4.35 -1.43 -1.95
C GLY A 126 -5.88 -1.40 -1.94
N ILE A 127 -6.48 -1.41 -3.13
CA ILE A 127 -7.94 -1.49 -3.29
C ILE A 127 -8.33 -2.91 -3.66
N VAL A 128 -9.30 -3.47 -2.95
CA VAL A 128 -9.86 -4.79 -3.23
C VAL A 128 -11.10 -4.64 -4.12
N ASP A 129 -11.13 -5.36 -5.25
CA ASP A 129 -12.29 -5.48 -6.13
C ASP A 129 -13.36 -6.37 -5.49
N GLY A 130 -14.06 -5.82 -4.50
CA GLY A 130 -14.99 -6.53 -3.63
C GLY A 130 -14.82 -6.12 -2.17
N LYS A 131 -15.20 -7.01 -1.25
CA LYS A 131 -15.02 -6.80 0.19
C LYS A 131 -13.61 -7.21 0.60
N SER A 132 -12.95 -6.35 1.36
CA SER A 132 -11.63 -6.65 1.92
C SER A 132 -11.68 -7.78 2.95
N TYR A 133 -12.78 -7.90 3.72
CA TYR A 133 -13.04 -9.03 4.61
C TYR A 133 -12.92 -10.37 3.88
N ASP A 134 -13.53 -10.52 2.70
CA ASP A 134 -13.53 -11.77 1.96
C ASP A 134 -12.12 -12.16 1.50
N LEU A 135 -11.24 -11.18 1.26
CA LEU A 135 -9.84 -11.42 0.92
C LEU A 135 -9.04 -11.81 2.16
N VAL A 136 -9.13 -11.05 3.26
CA VAL A 136 -8.31 -11.29 4.46
C VAL A 136 -8.72 -12.56 5.22
N GLN A 137 -10.01 -12.90 5.23
CA GLN A 137 -10.55 -14.07 5.93
C GLN A 137 -10.35 -15.40 5.19
N ALA A 138 -10.00 -15.34 3.91
CA ALA A 138 -9.79 -16.49 3.06
C ALA A 138 -8.71 -17.43 3.60
N ASP A 139 -8.84 -18.73 3.31
CA ASP A 139 -7.76 -19.67 3.51
C ASP A 139 -6.89 -19.78 2.24
N TYR A 140 -5.59 -19.65 2.44
CA TYR A 140 -4.57 -19.56 1.40
C TYR A 140 -3.48 -20.61 1.66
N PRO A 141 -3.77 -21.90 1.39
CA PRO A 141 -2.94 -23.01 1.84
C PRO A 141 -1.52 -23.01 1.25
N THR A 142 -1.29 -22.31 0.14
CA THR A 142 0.02 -22.25 -0.53
C THR A 142 0.77 -20.94 -0.27
N GLN A 143 0.11 -19.88 0.17
CA GLN A 143 0.70 -18.53 0.27
C GLN A 143 1.24 -18.21 1.67
N GLY A 144 0.89 -18.98 2.71
CA GLY A 144 1.38 -18.78 4.08
C GLY A 144 0.80 -17.50 4.69
N ASN A 145 1.65 -16.58 5.17
CA ASN A 145 1.17 -15.32 5.74
C ASN A 145 0.67 -14.37 4.65
N ILE A 146 -0.63 -14.06 4.62
CA ILE A 146 -1.22 -13.34 3.49
C ILE A 146 -0.75 -11.89 3.40
N GLY A 147 -0.51 -11.24 4.54
CA GLY A 147 0.03 -9.88 4.58
C GLY A 147 1.44 -9.80 4.00
N LEU A 148 2.31 -10.77 4.32
CA LEU A 148 3.65 -10.87 3.73
C LEU A 148 3.60 -11.24 2.25
N TYR A 149 2.73 -12.18 1.86
CA TYR A 149 2.56 -12.56 0.46
C TYR A 149 2.17 -11.36 -0.41
N LEU A 150 1.16 -10.59 0.03
CA LEU A 150 0.72 -9.38 -0.67
C LEU A 150 1.82 -8.32 -0.71
N TYR A 151 2.51 -8.08 0.41
CA TYR A 151 3.63 -7.15 0.48
C TYR A 151 4.72 -7.50 -0.53
N TYR A 152 5.19 -8.75 -0.56
CA TYR A 152 6.25 -9.16 -1.48
C TYR A 152 5.77 -9.15 -2.94
N THR A 153 4.49 -9.46 -3.17
CA THR A 153 3.89 -9.40 -4.50
C THR A 153 3.89 -7.95 -5.03
N ILE A 154 3.44 -6.98 -4.23
CA ILE A 154 3.49 -5.56 -4.61
C ILE A 154 4.93 -5.09 -4.74
N TYR A 155 5.77 -5.36 -3.73
CA TYR A 155 7.18 -4.94 -3.70
C TYR A 155 7.96 -5.39 -4.93
N LYS A 156 7.79 -6.66 -5.34
CA LYS A 156 8.42 -7.21 -6.54
C LYS A 156 7.95 -6.48 -7.80
N ASN A 157 6.65 -6.23 -7.93
CA ASN A 157 6.09 -5.54 -9.10
C ASN A 157 6.48 -4.05 -9.15
N VAL A 158 6.62 -3.39 -8.00
CA VAL A 158 7.15 -2.03 -7.90
C VAL A 158 8.61 -2.00 -8.33
N ARG A 159 9.45 -2.91 -7.81
CA ARG A 159 10.87 -3.01 -8.18
C ARG A 159 11.10 -3.39 -9.64
N GLY A 160 10.23 -4.22 -10.21
CA GLY A 160 10.23 -4.58 -11.63
C GLY A 160 9.60 -3.53 -12.54
N GLU A 161 9.27 -2.35 -12.00
CA GLU A 161 8.67 -1.22 -12.70
C GLU A 161 7.32 -1.54 -13.40
N GLN A 162 6.65 -2.64 -13.01
CA GLN A 162 5.33 -3.05 -13.50
C GLN A 162 4.19 -2.30 -12.81
N LEU A 163 4.41 -1.90 -11.56
CA LEU A 163 3.50 -1.06 -10.80
C LEU A 163 4.24 0.19 -10.29
N PRO A 164 3.55 1.32 -10.18
CA PRO A 164 4.06 2.44 -9.43
C PRO A 164 3.92 2.17 -7.91
N SER A 165 4.78 2.79 -7.11
CA SER A 165 4.82 2.56 -5.66
C SER A 165 3.67 3.26 -4.94
N SER A 166 3.08 2.60 -3.94
CA SER A 166 1.80 2.99 -3.31
C SER A 166 1.85 2.85 -1.79
N THR A 167 2.95 3.28 -1.20
CA THR A 167 3.07 3.31 0.27
C THR A 167 2.11 4.34 0.89
N LEU A 168 1.82 4.18 2.18
CA LEU A 168 1.07 5.17 2.96
C LEU A 168 1.64 6.59 2.79
N HIS A 169 2.97 6.72 2.85
CA HIS A 169 3.64 7.99 2.62
C HIS A 169 3.35 8.57 1.24
N GLU A 170 3.45 7.76 0.19
CA GLU A 170 3.24 8.20 -1.20
C GLU A 170 1.78 8.60 -1.43
N PHE A 171 0.83 7.84 -0.89
CA PHE A 171 -0.59 8.22 -0.94
C PHE A 171 -0.83 9.58 -0.27
N MET A 172 -0.32 9.77 0.95
CA MET A 172 -0.50 11.03 1.70
C MET A 172 0.17 12.19 0.98
N ARG A 173 1.40 12.00 0.50
CA ARG A 173 2.12 13.00 -0.30
C ARG A 173 1.32 13.40 -1.53
N ASP A 174 0.84 12.42 -2.29
CA ASP A 174 0.14 12.67 -3.55
C ASP A 174 -1.21 13.36 -3.30
N TYR A 175 -1.94 12.94 -2.27
CA TYR A 175 -3.23 13.55 -1.88
C TYR A 175 -3.11 15.04 -1.53
N TYR A 176 -2.07 15.42 -0.78
CA TYR A 176 -1.84 16.83 -0.40
C TYR A 176 -1.06 17.64 -1.45
N SER A 177 -0.57 17.01 -2.53
CA SER A 177 0.21 17.69 -3.56
C SER A 177 -0.70 18.19 -4.68
N GLU A 178 -0.65 19.48 -4.96
CA GLU A 178 -1.36 20.04 -6.11
C GLU A 178 -0.92 19.37 -7.42
N GLY A 179 -1.90 19.09 -8.30
CA GLY A 179 -1.66 18.45 -9.60
C GLY A 179 -1.34 16.96 -9.55
N ASN A 180 -1.49 16.31 -8.39
CA ASN A 180 -1.35 14.87 -8.24
C ASN A 180 -2.61 14.29 -7.62
N ASP A 181 -3.05 13.15 -8.14
CA ASP A 181 -4.05 12.31 -7.50
C ASP A 181 -3.37 11.00 -7.08
N PRO A 182 -3.66 10.40 -5.92
CA PRO A 182 -3.13 9.10 -5.56
C PRO A 182 -3.50 8.00 -6.57
N TYR A 183 -2.73 6.93 -6.58
CA TYR A 183 -3.09 5.67 -7.22
C TYR A 183 -2.71 4.52 -6.30
N LEU A 184 -3.43 3.40 -6.41
CA LEU A 184 -3.17 2.21 -5.59
C LEU A 184 -3.28 0.94 -6.45
N PRO A 185 -2.59 -0.15 -6.11
CA PRO A 185 -2.83 -1.46 -6.70
C PRO A 185 -4.30 -1.86 -6.58
N PHE A 186 -4.88 -2.33 -7.67
CA PHE A 186 -6.23 -2.88 -7.71
C PHE A 186 -6.14 -4.40 -7.68
N ILE A 187 -6.64 -5.00 -6.60
CA ILE A 187 -6.40 -6.39 -6.22
C ILE A 187 -7.71 -7.15 -6.30
N GLU A 188 -7.69 -8.34 -6.90
CA GLU A 188 -8.83 -9.26 -6.90
C GLU A 188 -8.45 -10.59 -6.26
N ARG A 189 -9.43 -11.19 -5.59
CA ARG A 189 -9.38 -12.60 -5.18
C ARG A 189 -10.17 -13.43 -6.20
N LYS A 190 -9.55 -14.48 -6.74
CA LYS A 190 -10.18 -15.49 -7.59
C LYS A 190 -9.99 -16.86 -6.98
N GLY A 191 -11.01 -17.36 -6.27
CA GLY A 191 -10.90 -18.62 -5.54
C GLY A 191 -9.83 -18.52 -4.44
N ASN A 192 -8.74 -19.27 -4.58
CA ASN A 192 -7.60 -19.26 -3.65
C ASN A 192 -6.40 -18.48 -4.19
N ASP A 193 -6.57 -17.78 -5.31
CA ASP A 193 -5.54 -16.93 -5.89
C ASP A 193 -5.84 -15.45 -5.65
N ILE A 194 -4.78 -14.65 -5.53
CA ILE A 194 -4.86 -13.21 -5.49
C ILE A 194 -4.07 -12.65 -6.67
N ASN A 195 -4.72 -11.78 -7.45
CA ASN A 195 -4.12 -11.14 -8.61
C ASN A 195 -4.17 -9.62 -8.45
N ILE A 196 -3.12 -8.95 -8.91
CA ILE A 196 -3.17 -7.50 -9.13
C ILE A 196 -3.74 -7.26 -10.53
N LYS A 197 -4.99 -6.79 -10.60
CA LYS A 197 -5.68 -6.44 -11.86
C LYS A 197 -5.02 -5.28 -12.58
N GLY A 198 -4.34 -4.41 -11.84
CA GLY A 198 -3.70 -3.21 -12.36
C GLY A 198 -3.68 -2.11 -11.30
N VAL A 199 -3.97 -0.87 -11.70
CA VAL A 199 -3.88 0.31 -10.85
C VAL A 199 -5.23 1.00 -10.76
N ALA A 200 -5.72 1.17 -9.53
CA ALA A 200 -6.85 2.00 -9.17
C ALA A 200 -6.50 3.48 -9.28
N LEU A 201 -7.37 4.24 -9.94
CA LEU A 201 -7.27 5.67 -10.17
C LEU A 201 -8.19 6.41 -9.20
N PHE A 202 -7.69 7.53 -8.71
CA PHE A 202 -8.41 8.40 -7.78
C PHE A 202 -8.62 9.78 -8.38
N LYS A 203 -9.63 10.46 -7.85
CA LYS A 203 -9.79 11.90 -7.94
C LYS A 203 -9.88 12.41 -6.51
N GLY A 204 -8.86 13.14 -6.04
CA GLY A 204 -8.67 13.36 -4.61
C GLY A 204 -8.48 12.04 -3.88
N ASP A 205 -9.32 11.72 -2.89
CA ASP A 205 -9.27 10.44 -2.16
C ASP A 205 -10.33 9.43 -2.59
N GLN A 206 -11.10 9.73 -3.65
CA GLN A 206 -12.18 8.89 -4.13
C GLN A 206 -11.76 8.06 -5.34
N TYR A 207 -11.98 6.74 -5.26
CA TYR A 207 -11.81 5.83 -6.38
C TYR A 207 -12.78 6.18 -7.52
N VAL A 208 -12.25 6.32 -8.74
CA VAL A 208 -13.06 6.61 -9.94
C VAL A 208 -13.07 5.45 -10.94
N ASP A 209 -11.92 4.85 -11.21
CA ASP A 209 -11.78 3.74 -12.16
C ASP A 209 -10.47 2.99 -11.93
N TRP A 210 -10.13 2.01 -12.78
CA TRP A 210 -8.86 1.31 -12.78
C TRP A 210 -8.36 1.07 -14.20
N VAL A 211 -7.04 0.92 -14.33
CA VAL A 211 -6.38 0.61 -15.59
C VAL A 211 -5.59 -0.68 -15.48
N LYS A 212 -5.43 -1.39 -16.59
CA LYS A 212 -4.63 -2.62 -16.65
C LYS A 212 -3.13 -2.32 -16.51
N PRO A 213 -2.27 -3.32 -16.18
CA PRO A 213 -0.84 -3.10 -16.00
C PRO A 213 -0.16 -2.48 -17.23
N GLU A 214 -0.59 -2.82 -18.45
CA GLU A 214 -0.03 -2.27 -19.69
C GLU A 214 -0.27 -0.76 -19.80
N GLN A 215 -1.39 -0.28 -19.25
CA GLN A 215 -1.72 1.14 -19.20
C GLN A 215 -1.06 1.85 -18.01
N ALA A 216 -0.90 1.15 -16.89
CA ALA A 216 -0.21 1.66 -15.70
C ALA A 216 1.26 2.04 -15.99
N PHE A 217 1.89 1.37 -16.96
CA PHE A 217 3.20 1.75 -17.50
C PHE A 217 3.24 3.22 -17.97
N TYR A 218 2.22 3.68 -18.70
CA TYR A 218 2.18 5.07 -19.16
C TYR A 218 2.02 6.06 -18.01
N ILE A 219 1.22 5.71 -16.99
CA ILE A 219 1.09 6.51 -15.76
C ILE A 219 2.47 6.64 -15.11
N LYS A 220 3.21 5.54 -15.00
CA LYS A 220 4.55 5.52 -14.40
C LYS A 220 5.54 6.37 -15.20
N LEU A 221 5.54 6.29 -16.54
CA LEU A 221 6.38 7.14 -17.40
C LEU A 221 6.09 8.63 -17.21
N VAL A 222 4.81 8.98 -17.07
CA VAL A 222 4.38 10.36 -16.90
C VAL A 222 4.61 10.83 -15.48
N ARG A 223 4.52 9.98 -14.45
CA ARG A 223 4.57 10.40 -13.05
C ARG A 223 5.94 10.28 -12.41
N ASP A 224 6.63 9.18 -12.66
CA ASP A 224 7.87 8.80 -11.99
C ASP A 224 9.06 8.72 -12.96
N GLN A 225 10.25 8.60 -12.39
CA GLN A 225 11.44 8.23 -13.15
C GLN A 225 11.41 6.72 -13.37
N PHE A 226 11.15 6.31 -14.61
CA PHE A 226 11.23 4.91 -15.00
C PHE A 226 12.70 4.49 -15.11
N ARG A 227 13.13 3.49 -14.34
CA ARG A 227 14.57 3.15 -14.21
C ARG A 227 15.00 1.92 -14.98
N ALA A 228 14.17 0.88 -15.02
CA ALA A 228 14.48 -0.39 -15.68
C ALA A 228 13.23 -1.26 -15.82
N GLY A 229 12.86 -1.65 -17.04
CA GLY A 229 11.76 -2.59 -17.23
C GLY A 229 11.66 -3.08 -18.66
N PHE A 230 10.82 -4.11 -18.82
CA PHE A 230 10.49 -4.71 -20.10
C PHE A 230 9.07 -4.28 -20.47
N PHE A 231 8.91 -3.69 -21.64
CA PHE A 231 7.60 -3.32 -22.17
C PHE A 231 7.43 -3.90 -23.57
N GLN A 232 6.38 -4.68 -23.78
CA GLN A 232 6.07 -5.24 -25.09
C GLN A 232 4.92 -4.46 -25.70
N LEU A 233 5.13 -3.96 -26.91
CA LEU A 233 4.10 -3.33 -27.71
C LEU A 233 4.01 -3.97 -29.09
N SER A 234 2.81 -3.95 -29.64
CA SER A 234 2.56 -4.40 -31.01
C SER A 234 2.45 -3.18 -31.90
N ILE A 235 3.38 -3.01 -32.84
CA ILE A 235 3.35 -1.91 -33.81
C ILE A 235 2.86 -2.45 -35.16
N PRO A 236 1.98 -1.73 -35.87
CA PRO A 236 1.61 -2.09 -37.23
C PRO A 236 2.85 -2.28 -38.11
N THR A 237 2.93 -3.41 -38.83
CA THR A 237 4.04 -3.69 -39.77
C THR A 237 4.01 -2.76 -40.98
N ALA A 238 2.85 -2.19 -41.30
CA ALA A 238 2.67 -1.19 -42.34
C ALA A 238 3.44 0.10 -41.99
N GLY A 239 4.58 0.31 -42.64
CA GLY A 239 5.40 1.51 -42.51
C GLY A 239 6.77 1.32 -41.84
N LEU A 240 7.03 0.15 -41.22
CA LEU A 240 8.30 -0.10 -40.52
C LEU A 240 9.43 -0.60 -41.44
N GLY A 241 9.15 -0.92 -42.70
CA GLY A 241 10.15 -1.43 -43.65
C GLY A 241 10.76 -2.80 -43.28
N ILE A 242 10.24 -3.45 -42.23
CA ILE A 242 10.69 -4.76 -41.77
C ILE A 242 10.15 -5.81 -42.75
N GLN A 243 11.01 -6.32 -43.64
CA GLN A 243 10.70 -7.50 -44.44
C GLN A 243 10.77 -8.73 -43.54
N ASP A 244 9.61 -9.13 -43.01
CA ASP A 244 9.49 -10.35 -42.24
C ASP A 244 9.73 -11.56 -43.16
N GLN A 245 10.85 -12.27 -42.96
CA GLN A 245 11.19 -13.47 -43.71
C GLN A 245 10.33 -14.69 -43.31
N ARG A 246 9.47 -14.57 -42.29
CA ARG A 246 8.52 -15.62 -41.90
C ARG A 246 7.16 -15.39 -42.57
N LYS A 247 7.12 -15.57 -43.89
CA LYS A 247 5.86 -15.73 -44.63
C LYS A 247 5.15 -17.02 -44.17
N SER A 248 4.34 -16.94 -43.11
CA SER A 248 3.33 -17.96 -42.85
C SER A 248 2.07 -17.47 -42.14
N ASN A 249 1.95 -16.21 -41.73
CA ASN A 249 0.65 -15.67 -41.35
C ASN A 249 0.62 -14.15 -41.50
N LYS A 250 -0.52 -13.62 -41.95
CA LYS A 250 -0.85 -12.19 -41.97
C LYS A 250 -0.83 -11.64 -40.54
N GLN A 251 0.33 -11.34 -39.98
CA GLN A 251 0.44 -10.58 -38.74
C GLN A 251 0.58 -9.10 -39.11
N GLU A 252 -0.55 -8.38 -39.00
CA GLU A 252 -0.65 -6.93 -39.23
C GLU A 252 0.16 -6.11 -38.21
N THR A 253 0.59 -6.75 -37.12
CA THR A 253 1.41 -6.12 -36.08
C THR A 253 2.60 -7.00 -35.72
N SER A 254 3.78 -6.39 -35.56
CA SER A 254 4.96 -7.07 -35.02
C SER A 254 5.11 -6.76 -33.52
N PRO A 255 5.34 -7.78 -32.67
CA PRO A 255 5.67 -7.55 -31.28
C PRO A 255 7.09 -6.99 -31.17
N ILE A 256 7.23 -5.84 -30.52
CA ILE A 256 8.50 -5.22 -30.19
C ILE A 256 8.62 -5.23 -28.67
N ALA A 257 9.72 -5.80 -28.19
CA ALA A 257 10.11 -5.72 -26.79
C ALA A 257 11.09 -4.54 -26.64
N LEU A 258 10.70 -3.56 -25.83
CA LEU A 258 11.58 -2.48 -25.40
C LEU A 258 12.18 -2.87 -24.05
N GLU A 259 13.51 -2.93 -24.00
CA GLU A 259 14.28 -3.20 -22.80
C GLU A 259 15.08 -1.93 -22.41
N THR A 260 15.29 -1.72 -21.12
CA THR A 260 16.13 -0.62 -20.59
C THR A 260 15.63 0.78 -20.97
N ILE A 261 14.32 1.01 -20.90
CA ILE A 261 13.79 2.38 -20.96
C ILE A 261 14.24 3.13 -19.70
N ASN A 262 14.77 4.34 -19.85
CA ASN A 262 15.03 5.25 -18.74
C ASN A 262 14.35 6.59 -19.04
N SER A 263 13.61 7.13 -18.07
CA SER A 263 12.92 8.42 -18.21
C SER A 263 13.42 9.42 -17.17
N LYS A 264 13.76 10.63 -17.64
CA LYS A 264 13.96 11.81 -16.80
C LYS A 264 12.82 12.79 -17.03
N LYS A 265 12.19 13.21 -15.94
CA LYS A 265 11.03 14.10 -15.96
C LYS A 265 11.38 15.44 -15.31
N ASN A 266 10.92 16.52 -15.93
CA ASN A 266 10.94 17.87 -15.37
C ASN A 266 9.52 18.46 -15.45
N ILE A 267 8.88 18.71 -14.30
CA ILE A 267 7.57 19.36 -14.25
C ILE A 267 7.76 20.77 -13.71
N LYS A 268 7.17 21.73 -14.40
CA LYS A 268 6.98 23.08 -13.88
C LYS A 268 5.50 23.34 -13.75
N LEU A 269 5.04 23.69 -12.55
CA LEU A 269 3.67 24.16 -12.35
C LEU A 269 3.48 25.47 -13.11
N VAL A 270 2.55 25.48 -14.07
CA VAL A 270 2.24 26.67 -14.88
C VAL A 270 1.10 27.48 -14.27
N SER A 271 0.08 26.81 -13.73
CA SER A 271 -1.05 27.42 -13.03
C SER A 271 -1.64 26.43 -12.01
N GLN A 272 -2.08 26.94 -10.86
CA GLN A 272 -2.80 26.16 -9.83
C GLN A 272 -4.26 25.89 -10.20
N HIS A 273 -4.82 26.69 -11.11
CA HIS A 273 -6.22 26.61 -11.55
C HIS A 273 -6.26 26.48 -13.07
N PRO A 274 -5.98 25.30 -13.64
CA PRO A 274 -6.06 25.09 -15.07
C PRO A 274 -7.52 25.21 -15.55
N PRO A 275 -7.77 25.72 -16.77
CA PRO A 275 -9.11 25.71 -17.35
C PRO A 275 -9.63 24.27 -17.45
N PRO A 276 -10.97 24.07 -17.38
CA PRO A 276 -11.55 22.72 -17.44
C PRO A 276 -11.10 21.99 -18.71
N LEU A 277 -10.59 20.77 -18.53
CA LEU A 277 -10.19 19.90 -19.63
C LEU A 277 -11.46 19.48 -20.40
N THR A 278 -11.69 20.11 -21.55
CA THR A 278 -12.70 19.65 -22.51
C THR A 278 -12.10 18.50 -23.31
N PHE A 279 -12.51 17.28 -23.01
CA PHE A 279 -12.26 16.15 -23.90
C PHE A 279 -13.38 16.11 -24.97
N PRO A 280 -13.05 15.92 -26.24
CA PRO A 280 -14.05 15.75 -27.31
C PRO A 280 -14.85 14.46 -27.17
#